data_AF-A0ABD6C4Y9-F1
#
_entry.id   AF-A0ABD6C4Y9-F1
#
_cell.length_a   1.000
_cell.length_b   1.000
_cell.length_c   1.000
_cell.angle_alpha   90.00
_cell.angle_beta   90.00
_cell.angle_gamma   90.00
#
_symmetry.space_group_name_H-M   'P 1'
#
loop_
_entity.id
_entity.type
_entity.pdbx_description
1 polymer ?
#
loop_
_entity_poly.entity_id
_entity_poly.type
_entity_poly.pdbx_seq_one_letter_code
_entity_poly.pdbx_strand_id
1 'polypeptide(L)'
;MSNDSGYSEQEDVQNMIDRAVERDGPTYVRENIDRLLGGINVVMSVDKDELEIPTALDAALARWDPSTGIDPAMTRAQTRRAAEYLAATGDRLGRTGLVDALADGSTLDTATWWGRAVDPGLRYLTEEGLVAYRPVDDTYRWVGDNR
;
A
#
# COMPACT_ATOMS: atom_id res chain seq x y z
N MET A 1 -35.27 12.71 -19.49
CA MET A 1 -33.88 13.19 -19.55
C MET A 1 -33.21 12.67 -18.31
N SER A 2 -32.17 11.87 -18.50
CA SER A 2 -31.51 11.07 -17.46
C SER A 2 -30.84 11.96 -16.41
N ASN A 3 -30.95 11.55 -15.14
CA ASN A 3 -30.18 12.11 -14.03
C ASN A 3 -28.72 11.69 -14.20
N ASP A 4 -27.90 12.59 -14.73
CA ASP A 4 -26.44 12.45 -14.87
C ASP A 4 -25.78 13.44 -13.89
N SER A 5 -26.02 13.23 -12.59
CA SER A 5 -25.52 14.09 -11.51
C SER A 5 -24.96 13.30 -10.32
N GLY A 6 -24.83 11.98 -10.45
CA GLY A 6 -24.29 11.11 -9.38
C GLY A 6 -22.77 10.97 -9.40
N TYR A 7 -22.11 11.25 -10.53
CA TYR A 7 -20.67 11.01 -10.69
C TYR A 7 -19.78 12.13 -10.11
N SER A 8 -20.24 13.38 -10.07
CA SER A 8 -19.41 14.50 -9.57
C SER A 8 -19.25 14.50 -8.06
N GLU A 9 -20.28 14.08 -7.31
CA GLU A 9 -20.26 14.14 -5.85
C GLU A 9 -19.43 12.97 -5.25
N GLN A 10 -19.45 11.79 -5.88
CA GLN A 10 -18.61 10.66 -5.48
C GLN A 10 -17.12 10.95 -5.76
N GLU A 11 -16.81 11.59 -6.88
CA GLU A 11 -15.45 12.05 -7.21
C GLU A 11 -14.98 13.13 -6.23
N ASP A 12 -15.85 14.05 -5.81
CA ASP A 12 -15.53 15.06 -4.79
C ASP A 12 -15.23 14.44 -3.42
N VAL A 13 -15.99 13.41 -3.02
CA VAL A 13 -15.75 12.66 -1.77
C VAL A 13 -14.44 11.88 -1.86
N GLN A 14 -14.16 11.20 -2.98
CA GLN A 14 -12.91 10.47 -3.17
C GLN A 14 -11.70 11.41 -3.17
N ASN A 15 -11.78 12.55 -3.85
CA ASN A 15 -10.74 13.57 -3.81
C ASN A 15 -10.49 14.12 -2.40
N MET A 16 -11.54 14.22 -1.57
CA MET A 16 -11.39 14.60 -0.16
C MET A 16 -10.70 13.52 0.65
N ILE A 17 -11.03 12.24 0.41
CA ILE A 17 -10.38 11.09 1.05
C ILE A 17 -8.91 11.06 0.68
N ASP A 18 -8.57 11.19 -0.61
CA ASP A 18 -7.17 11.18 -1.08
C ASP A 18 -6.36 12.29 -0.39
N ARG A 19 -6.90 13.51 -0.33
CA ARG A 19 -6.25 14.62 0.41
C ARG A 19 -6.13 14.36 1.91
N ALA A 20 -7.12 13.70 2.52
CA ALA A 20 -7.05 13.35 3.93
C ALA A 20 -6.02 12.24 4.19
N VAL A 21 -5.89 11.27 3.27
CA VAL A 21 -4.87 10.21 3.31
C VAL A 21 -3.48 10.82 3.18
N GLU A 22 -3.31 11.77 2.27
CA GLU A 22 -2.05 12.52 2.13
C GLU A 22 -1.69 13.30 3.39
N ARG A 23 -2.69 13.89 4.07
CA ARG A 23 -2.47 14.74 5.25
C ARG A 23 -2.26 13.95 6.54
N ASP A 24 -3.14 13.01 6.82
CA ASP A 24 -3.26 12.35 8.13
C ASP A 24 -2.89 10.86 8.08
N GLY A 25 -2.69 10.31 6.89
CA GLY A 25 -2.37 8.90 6.67
C GLY A 25 -3.63 8.02 6.53
N PRO A 26 -3.52 6.89 5.79
CA PRO A 26 -4.65 6.04 5.47
C PRO A 26 -5.28 5.34 6.69
N THR A 27 -4.46 4.99 7.70
CA THR A 27 -4.96 4.39 8.95
C THR A 27 -5.86 5.35 9.71
N TYR A 28 -5.44 6.61 9.86
CA TYR A 28 -6.24 7.62 10.55
C TYR A 28 -7.56 7.90 9.81
N VAL A 29 -7.50 8.02 8.48
CA VAL A 29 -8.69 8.22 7.65
C VAL A 29 -9.66 7.06 7.80
N ARG A 30 -9.18 5.81 7.77
CA ARG A 30 -10.01 4.61 7.96
C ARG A 30 -10.70 4.60 9.33
N GLU A 31 -9.96 4.91 10.40
CA GLU A 31 -10.51 4.94 11.76
C GLU A 31 -11.49 6.10 12.00
N ASN A 32 -11.37 7.19 11.26
CA ASN A 32 -12.12 8.42 11.48
C ASN A 32 -13.08 8.78 10.34
N ILE A 33 -13.32 7.87 9.39
CA ILE A 33 -14.11 8.17 8.19
C ILE A 33 -15.53 8.64 8.54
N ASP A 34 -16.14 8.08 9.58
CA ASP A 34 -17.47 8.46 10.05
C ASP A 34 -17.52 9.90 10.55
N ARG A 35 -16.44 10.38 11.15
CA ARG A 35 -16.31 11.76 11.63
C ARG A 35 -16.01 12.72 10.48
N LEU A 36 -15.13 12.30 9.54
CA LEU A 36 -14.78 13.07 8.36
C LEU A 36 -16.01 13.30 7.47
N LEU A 37 -16.82 12.25 7.29
CA LEU A 37 -18.06 12.32 6.52
C LEU A 37 -19.19 12.99 7.30
N GLY A 38 -19.32 12.77 8.62
CA GLY A 38 -20.38 13.36 9.45
C GLY A 38 -20.27 14.86 9.71
N GLY A 39 -19.09 15.47 9.51
CA GLY A 39 -18.90 16.93 9.57
C GLY A 39 -19.37 17.64 8.30
N ILE A 40 -19.51 16.90 7.21
CA ILE A 40 -20.12 17.35 5.97
C ILE A 40 -21.57 16.91 6.08
N ASN A 41 -22.52 17.82 5.98
CA ASN A 41 -23.93 17.45 5.99
C ASN A 41 -24.32 16.80 4.64
N VAL A 42 -23.53 15.81 4.19
CA VAL A 42 -23.76 14.98 2.99
C VAL A 42 -24.85 14.00 3.38
N VAL A 43 -26.07 14.48 3.19
CA VAL A 43 -27.28 13.68 3.19
C VAL A 43 -27.30 12.91 1.87
N MET A 44 -26.47 11.89 1.68
CA MET A 44 -26.69 10.77 0.76
C MET A 44 -25.85 9.58 1.21
N SER A 45 -26.46 8.40 1.15
CA SER A 45 -25.89 7.09 1.45
C SER A 45 -24.73 6.78 0.50
N VAL A 46 -23.56 7.37 0.72
CA VAL A 46 -22.32 6.86 0.15
C VAL A 46 -22.05 5.53 0.85
N ASP A 47 -22.13 4.44 0.10
CA ASP A 47 -21.73 3.14 0.60
C ASP A 47 -20.24 3.20 0.91
N LYS A 48 -19.90 3.11 2.20
CA LYS A 48 -18.50 3.16 2.67
C LYS A 48 -17.66 2.03 2.06
N ASP A 49 -18.32 0.94 1.68
CA ASP A 49 -17.72 -0.19 0.98
C ASP A 49 -17.36 0.15 -0.48
N GLU A 50 -17.92 1.23 -1.05
CA GLU A 50 -17.60 1.75 -2.38
C GLU A 50 -16.49 2.81 -2.36
N LEU A 51 -16.11 3.30 -1.17
CA LEU A 51 -14.99 4.23 -0.99
C LEU A 51 -13.68 3.45 -0.92
N GLU A 52 -12.82 3.65 -1.91
CA GLU A 52 -11.49 3.03 -1.91
C GLU A 52 -10.56 3.85 -1.00
N ILE A 53 -10.42 3.43 0.26
CA ILE A 53 -9.34 3.91 1.14
C ILE A 53 -8.09 3.08 0.81
N PRO A 54 -7.05 3.67 0.20
CA PRO A 54 -5.82 2.94 -0.06
C PRO A 54 -5.24 2.39 1.24
N THR A 55 -4.71 1.16 1.17
CA THR A 55 -4.04 0.56 2.34
C THR A 55 -2.80 1.38 2.72
N ALA A 56 -2.30 1.20 3.95
CA ALA A 56 -1.04 1.82 4.35
C ALA A 56 0.12 1.46 3.41
N LEU A 57 0.11 0.22 2.90
CA LEU A 57 1.05 -0.25 1.88
C LEU A 57 0.90 0.53 0.57
N ASP A 58 -0.33 0.72 0.09
CA ASP A 58 -0.60 1.40 -1.18
C ASP A 58 -0.23 2.88 -1.13
N ALA A 59 -0.59 3.56 -0.05
CA ALA A 59 -0.21 4.95 0.16
C ALA A 59 1.32 5.12 0.28
N ALA A 60 2.02 4.18 0.93
CA ALA A 60 3.48 4.20 1.01
C ALA A 60 4.12 3.98 -0.37
N LEU A 61 3.68 2.97 -1.12
CA LEU A 61 4.22 2.69 -2.45
C LEU A 61 3.92 3.78 -3.48
N ALA A 62 2.78 4.47 -3.36
CA ALA A 62 2.45 5.61 -4.21
C ALA A 62 3.40 6.80 -3.99
N ARG A 63 3.84 7.01 -2.74
CA ARG A 63 4.81 8.07 -2.37
C ARG A 63 6.25 7.72 -2.73
N TRP A 64 6.56 6.43 -2.81
CA TRP A 64 7.90 5.96 -3.17
C TRP A 64 8.20 6.17 -4.66
N ASP A 65 9.28 6.88 -5.00
CA ASP A 65 9.80 6.98 -6.36
C ASP A 65 11.06 6.10 -6.54
N PRO A 66 10.92 4.84 -7.04
CA PRO A 66 12.03 3.90 -7.11
C PRO A 66 13.03 4.26 -8.20
N SER A 67 14.24 4.65 -7.80
CA SER A 67 15.39 4.87 -8.68
C SER A 67 16.25 3.61 -8.83
N THR A 68 15.64 2.51 -9.30
CA THR A 68 16.26 1.17 -9.27
C THR A 68 16.71 0.65 -10.64
N GLY A 69 16.43 1.39 -11.72
CA GLY A 69 16.82 1.02 -13.08
C GLY A 69 15.86 0.03 -13.76
N ILE A 70 14.73 -0.27 -13.13
CA ILE A 70 13.59 -0.99 -13.70
C ILE A 70 12.36 -0.08 -13.70
N ASP A 71 11.31 -0.46 -14.43
CA ASP A 71 10.07 0.29 -14.48
C ASP A 71 9.51 0.56 -13.06
N PRO A 72 9.19 1.81 -12.70
CA PRO A 72 8.70 2.15 -11.37
C PRO A 72 7.41 1.42 -10.97
N ALA A 73 6.48 1.22 -11.90
CA ALA A 73 5.23 0.52 -11.61
C ALA A 73 5.48 -0.97 -11.35
N MET A 74 6.34 -1.61 -12.17
CA MET A 74 6.80 -2.98 -11.94
C MET A 74 7.50 -3.12 -10.58
N THR A 75 8.36 -2.17 -10.23
CA THR A 75 9.06 -2.15 -8.94
C THR A 75 8.08 -2.15 -7.78
N ARG A 76 7.13 -1.20 -7.79
CA ARG A 76 6.09 -1.10 -6.76
C ARG A 76 5.24 -2.37 -6.69
N ALA A 77 4.88 -2.96 -7.83
CA ALA A 77 4.09 -4.20 -7.87
C ALA A 77 4.83 -5.39 -7.24
N GLN A 78 6.13 -5.55 -7.52
CA GLN A 78 6.91 -6.63 -6.92
C GLN A 78 7.14 -6.41 -5.42
N THR A 79 7.39 -5.17 -5.00
CA THR A 79 7.48 -4.81 -3.58
C THR A 79 6.15 -5.05 -2.85
N ARG A 80 5.02 -4.65 -3.46
CA ARG A 80 3.68 -4.89 -2.93
C ARG A 80 3.46 -6.37 -2.66
N ARG A 81 3.73 -7.21 -3.64
CA ARG A 81 3.58 -8.67 -3.52
C ARG A 81 4.42 -9.25 -2.37
N ALA A 82 5.66 -8.80 -2.22
CA ALA A 82 6.53 -9.23 -1.12
C ALA A 82 5.99 -8.78 0.26
N ALA A 83 5.54 -7.53 0.36
CA ALA A 83 4.98 -6.98 1.59
C ALA A 83 3.65 -7.66 1.98
N GLU A 84 2.76 -7.92 1.01
CA GLU A 84 1.51 -8.66 1.21
C GLU A 84 1.78 -10.09 1.69
N TYR A 85 2.80 -10.74 1.14
CA TYR A 85 3.19 -12.09 1.59
C TYR A 85 3.67 -12.08 3.05
N LEU A 86 4.48 -11.08 3.45
CA LEU A 86 4.89 -10.89 4.84
C LEU A 86 3.70 -10.59 5.76
N ALA A 87 2.74 -9.80 5.30
CA ALA A 87 1.52 -9.47 6.05
C ALA A 87 0.62 -10.71 6.24
N ALA A 88 0.47 -11.52 5.19
CA ALA A 88 -0.37 -12.71 5.20
C ALA A 88 0.20 -13.83 6.09
N THR A 89 1.52 -14.02 6.07
CA THR A 89 2.19 -15.06 6.86
C THR A 89 2.50 -14.60 8.30
N GLY A 90 2.78 -13.31 8.49
CA GLY A 90 3.29 -12.76 9.75
C GLY A 90 4.72 -13.21 10.10
N ASP A 91 5.33 -13.99 9.21
CA ASP A 91 6.65 -14.58 9.38
C ASP A 91 7.77 -13.58 9.12
N ARG A 92 8.94 -13.90 9.65
CA ARG A 92 10.17 -13.18 9.38
C ARG A 92 10.92 -13.90 8.27
N LEU A 93 11.07 -13.26 7.11
CA LEU A 93 11.66 -13.86 5.92
C LEU A 93 12.76 -12.96 5.33
N GLY A 94 13.85 -13.60 4.91
CA GLY A 94 14.91 -12.96 4.14
C GLY A 94 14.83 -13.33 2.66
N ARG A 95 15.88 -13.00 1.91
CA ARG A 95 15.98 -13.25 0.46
C ARG A 95 15.52 -14.64 0.04
N THR A 96 16.10 -15.68 0.62
CA THR A 96 15.83 -17.07 0.20
C THR A 96 14.36 -17.43 0.39
N GLY A 97 13.77 -17.11 1.55
CA GLY A 97 12.36 -17.43 1.83
C GLY A 97 11.38 -16.69 0.92
N LEU A 98 11.65 -15.42 0.61
CA LEU A 98 10.82 -14.63 -0.30
C LEU A 98 11.00 -15.07 -1.76
N VAL A 99 12.21 -15.43 -2.18
CA VAL A 99 12.46 -16.02 -3.50
C VAL A 99 11.72 -17.35 -3.64
N ASP A 100 11.88 -18.27 -2.69
CA ASP A 100 11.24 -19.59 -2.75
C ASP A 100 9.72 -19.49 -2.79
N ALA A 101 9.13 -18.48 -2.12
CA ALA A 101 7.69 -18.26 -2.11
C ALA A 101 7.14 -17.54 -3.35
N LEU A 102 7.93 -16.67 -3.98
CA LEU A 102 7.41 -15.68 -4.95
C LEU A 102 8.10 -15.72 -6.33
N ALA A 103 9.15 -16.53 -6.53
CA ALA A 103 9.94 -16.54 -7.76
C ALA A 103 9.13 -16.86 -9.02
N ASP A 104 8.11 -17.73 -8.93
CA ASP A 104 7.24 -18.08 -10.07
C ASP A 104 6.38 -16.91 -10.56
N GLY A 105 6.33 -15.84 -9.78
CA GLY A 105 5.49 -14.68 -9.99
C GLY A 105 6.08 -13.51 -10.77
N SER A 106 7.37 -13.59 -11.12
CA SER A 106 8.12 -12.46 -11.68
C SER A 106 8.72 -12.81 -13.04
N THR A 107 8.66 -11.86 -13.98
CA THR A 107 9.38 -11.94 -15.25
C THR A 107 10.84 -11.50 -15.15
N LEU A 108 11.22 -10.88 -14.02
CA LEU A 108 12.60 -10.51 -13.69
C LEU A 108 13.36 -11.74 -13.18
N ASP A 109 14.64 -11.84 -13.52
CA ASP A 109 15.52 -12.82 -12.89
C ASP A 109 15.64 -12.56 -11.38
N THR A 110 15.93 -13.61 -10.61
CA THR A 110 15.96 -13.55 -9.14
C THR A 110 16.90 -12.48 -8.59
N ALA A 111 18.02 -12.19 -9.25
CA ALA A 111 18.97 -11.19 -8.78
C ALA A 111 18.43 -9.77 -9.00
N THR A 112 17.86 -9.50 -10.18
CA THR A 112 17.20 -8.23 -10.48
C THR A 112 15.95 -8.03 -9.62
N TRP A 113 15.11 -9.05 -9.49
CA TRP A 113 13.90 -9.02 -8.66
C TRP A 113 14.24 -8.65 -7.21
N TRP A 114 15.20 -9.34 -6.60
CA TRP A 114 15.62 -9.04 -5.23
C TRP A 114 16.29 -7.68 -5.12
N GLY A 115 17.37 -7.46 -5.88
CA GLY A 115 18.26 -6.31 -5.69
C GLY A 115 17.73 -4.98 -6.23
N ARG A 116 16.73 -5.01 -7.13
CA ARG A 116 16.18 -3.79 -7.75
C ARG A 116 14.72 -3.54 -7.41
N ALA A 117 13.95 -4.54 -7.00
CA ALA A 117 12.56 -4.32 -6.61
C ALA A 117 12.37 -4.54 -5.11
N VAL A 118 12.55 -5.78 -4.65
CA VAL A 118 12.08 -6.20 -3.33
C VAL A 118 12.92 -5.63 -2.19
N ASP A 119 14.25 -5.78 -2.22
CA ASP A 119 15.09 -5.30 -1.12
C ASP A 119 15.02 -3.77 -0.97
N PRO A 120 15.19 -2.95 -2.04
CA PRO A 120 15.01 -1.50 -1.94
C PRO A 120 13.62 -1.08 -1.45
N GLY A 121 12.58 -1.79 -1.91
CA GLY A 121 11.21 -1.51 -1.52
C GLY A 121 10.90 -1.85 -0.07
N LEU A 122 11.36 -3.01 0.42
CA LEU A 122 11.19 -3.40 1.82
C LEU A 122 12.01 -2.51 2.78
N ARG A 123 13.16 -1.99 2.33
CA ARG A 123 13.91 -0.96 3.07
C ARG A 123 13.10 0.32 3.20
N TYR A 124 12.54 0.82 2.10
CA TYR A 124 11.66 1.98 2.13
C TYR A 124 10.45 1.75 3.06
N LEU A 125 9.80 0.59 2.99
CA LEU A 125 8.68 0.25 3.89
C LEU A 125 9.10 0.10 5.36
N THR A 126 10.40 -0.11 5.64
CA THR A 126 10.94 -0.06 6.99
C THR A 126 11.03 1.37 7.50
N GLU A 127 11.40 2.32 6.64
CA GLU A 127 11.41 3.75 6.95
C GLU A 127 9.98 4.27 7.19
N GLU A 128 9.00 3.74 6.47
CA GLU A 128 7.56 4.00 6.67
C GLU A 128 6.97 3.27 7.89
N GLY A 129 7.75 2.45 8.60
CA GLY A 129 7.30 1.73 9.80
C GLY A 129 6.31 0.58 9.54
N LEU A 130 6.16 0.14 8.29
CA LEU A 130 5.25 -0.96 7.92
C LEU A 130 5.93 -2.33 7.99
N VAL A 131 7.24 -2.35 7.80
CA VAL A 131 8.09 -3.54 7.84
C VAL A 131 9.19 -3.35 8.87
N ALA A 132 9.51 -4.39 9.64
CA ALA A 132 10.67 -4.41 10.52
C ALA A 132 11.82 -5.17 9.87
N TYR A 133 12.93 -4.48 9.65
CA TYR A 133 14.18 -5.06 9.19
C TYR A 133 15.04 -5.56 10.38
N ARG A 134 15.64 -6.75 10.23
CA ARG A 134 16.57 -7.34 11.19
C ARG A 134 17.96 -7.52 10.55
N PRO A 135 18.99 -6.76 10.99
CA PRO A 135 20.31 -6.80 10.36
C PRO A 135 21.10 -8.09 10.53
N VAL A 136 20.86 -8.86 11.60
CA VAL A 136 21.68 -10.05 11.92
C VAL A 136 21.51 -11.19 10.92
N ASP A 137 20.33 -11.30 10.32
CA ASP A 137 19.96 -12.36 9.39
C ASP A 137 19.39 -11.81 8.06
N ASP A 138 19.43 -10.49 7.85
CA ASP A 138 18.92 -9.81 6.65
C ASP A 138 17.47 -10.19 6.33
N THR A 139 16.63 -10.13 7.36
CA THR A 139 15.21 -10.54 7.26
C THR A 139 14.25 -9.39 7.52
N TYR A 140 13.06 -9.52 6.95
CA TYR A 140 11.96 -8.59 7.04
C TYR A 140 10.76 -9.26 7.69
N ARG A 141 9.97 -8.49 8.43
CA ARG A 141 8.70 -8.94 9.01
C ARG A 141 7.67 -7.82 8.89
N TRP A 142 6.44 -8.14 8.53
CA TRP A 142 5.36 -7.16 8.58
C TRP A 142 5.06 -6.72 10.02
N VAL A 143 4.94 -5.42 10.23
CA VAL A 143 4.59 -4.81 11.53
C VAL A 143 3.49 -3.74 11.42
N GLY A 144 3.05 -3.40 10.21
CA GLY A 144 1.89 -2.54 10.00
C GLY A 144 0.61 -3.16 10.56
N ASP A 145 -0.34 -2.32 10.98
CA ASP A 145 -1.62 -2.80 11.47
C ASP A 145 -2.39 -3.50 10.33
N ASN A 146 -2.78 -4.74 10.56
CA ASN A 146 -3.43 -5.60 9.55
C ASN A 146 -4.96 -5.61 9.73
N ARG A 147 -5.57 -4.44 9.98
CA ARG A 147 -6.99 -4.30 10.31
C ARG A 147 -7.72 -3.24 9.48
#